data_AF-A0A359EAV2-F1
#
_entry.id   AF-A0A359EAV2-F1
#
_cell.length_a   1.000
_cell.length_b   1.000
_cell.length_c   1.000
_cell.angle_alpha   90.00
_cell.angle_beta   90.00
_cell.angle_gamma   90.00
#
_symmetry.space_group_name_H-M   'P 1'
#
loop_
_entity.id
_entity.type
_entity.pdbx_description
1 polymer ?
#
loop_
_entity_poly.entity_id
_entity_poly.type
_entity_poly.pdbx_seq_one_letter_code
_entity_poly.pdbx_strand_id
1 'polypeptide(L)'
;MRNLKKFVIVMLIVGIFSLYFMLSIPGDPKTEILLGFSVARLMMLGVVFIPSLFLVWMLFHLAIASSTGQKIEQIVDVFWENETALFVAFMVAAFLIAISGLFVGSWFVFGEKYYSIYERLAPVILFEAVFGLQLIFELRGANASKIKIGYFRLRQKSAGGLQKAVAAWTLFSKRFEFVSVFMTKYKLQRWLTIFLLILLSSVYFRLTTLHAQTQNLGLENGDQGAFLEFTQNVYESNFHFMGDRNQMPLYAYLQALFFDPQSGNAFLRAKYVNIYLSVVLLILTFGVLLKYRGRKNATFFVLVIAFSLFIFRAGYSQAELLFYFLIFISFLLMGLMLTRPSKKLGILTGIVAGLAQLTKASMLPGLGVFVFFYGINLCVYLFKALRNPVERSTLLRQVRTQVLSLLLALICFIGMIYPYIHQSKQIYGQYLYNVNSTFYIWYDSWDEALQGTIAHGDRLGWPDMSPDEIPSFSKYLREHTPAQIMARFQRGATKVISNLIVPYGQFNYLLILLIGLLVTGILWWKISWALIRENAIIILFVIAFLGAYLTLYAWYRPISGGYRFTYSLYMIAFFAFSLALERLCNAIGAFHVFDLPIDVFRLFEIALLILLLIDLVFFIPVQLDIGYFGG
;
A
#
# COMPACT_ATOMS: atom_id res chain seq x y z
N MET A 1 -39.48 6.22 0.08
CA MET A 1 -38.15 6.70 -0.43
C MET A 1 -37.14 7.34 0.56
N ARG A 2 -37.30 8.58 1.05
CA ARG A 2 -36.18 9.35 1.69
C ARG A 2 -35.66 8.71 3.00
N ASN A 3 -36.55 8.11 3.79
CA ASN A 3 -36.19 7.48 5.05
C ASN A 3 -35.54 6.10 4.85
N LEU A 4 -35.98 5.34 3.84
CA LEU A 4 -35.36 4.06 3.47
C LEU A 4 -33.91 4.26 3.00
N LYS A 5 -33.65 5.23 2.13
CA LYS A 5 -32.28 5.54 1.69
C LYS A 5 -31.37 5.95 2.86
N LYS A 6 -31.88 6.73 3.83
CA LYS A 6 -31.14 7.07 5.07
C LYS A 6 -30.80 5.83 5.87
N PHE A 7 -31.78 4.95 6.08
CA PHE A 7 -31.62 3.73 6.85
C PHE A 7 -30.54 2.84 6.25
N VAL A 8 -30.60 2.55 4.94
CA VAL A 8 -29.61 1.66 4.31
C VAL A 8 -28.21 2.28 4.32
N ILE A 9 -28.06 3.61 4.18
CA ILE A 9 -26.75 4.29 4.31
C ILE A 9 -26.17 4.14 5.71
N VAL A 10 -26.99 4.34 6.75
CA VAL A 10 -26.53 4.19 8.14
C VAL A 10 -26.11 2.75 8.40
N MET A 11 -26.90 1.76 7.95
CA MET A 11 -26.54 0.34 8.08
C MET A 11 -25.27 -0.01 7.32
N LEU A 12 -25.02 0.62 6.16
CA LEU A 12 -23.78 0.47 5.41
C LEU A 12 -22.56 0.99 6.20
N ILE A 13 -22.70 2.17 6.80
CA ILE A 13 -21.66 2.80 7.61
C ILE A 13 -21.34 1.91 8.81
N VAL A 14 -22.37 1.43 9.51
CA VAL A 14 -22.22 0.48 10.63
C VAL A 14 -21.50 -0.79 10.15
N GLY A 15 -21.94 -1.41 9.06
CA GLY A 15 -21.29 -2.60 8.50
C GLY A 15 -19.81 -2.38 8.15
N ILE A 16 -19.45 -1.24 7.57
CA ILE A 16 -18.06 -0.86 7.27
C ILE A 16 -17.23 -0.69 8.55
N PHE A 17 -17.77 -0.01 9.57
CA PHE A 17 -17.10 0.14 10.86
C PHE A 17 -16.92 -1.19 11.60
N SER A 18 -17.89 -2.09 11.50
CA SER A 18 -17.82 -3.42 12.11
C SER A 18 -16.82 -4.33 11.41
N LEU A 19 -16.77 -4.29 10.06
CA LEU A 19 -15.70 -4.92 9.28
C LEU A 19 -14.33 -4.39 9.69
N TYR A 20 -14.20 -3.07 9.80
CA TYR A 20 -12.96 -2.43 10.23
C TYR A 20 -12.54 -2.86 11.63
N PHE A 21 -13.45 -2.85 12.60
CA PHE A 21 -13.17 -3.28 13.97
C PHE A 21 -12.70 -4.75 14.00
N MET A 22 -13.37 -5.64 13.27
CA MET A 22 -12.97 -7.05 13.17
C MET A 22 -11.60 -7.24 12.53
N LEU A 23 -11.25 -6.44 11.52
CA LEU A 23 -9.92 -6.45 10.90
C LEU A 23 -8.83 -5.88 11.84
N SER A 24 -9.21 -5.00 12.77
CA SER A 24 -8.31 -4.30 13.69
C SER A 24 -7.92 -5.11 14.94
N ILE A 25 -8.65 -6.18 15.27
CA ILE A 25 -8.31 -7.04 16.42
C ILE A 25 -6.99 -7.79 16.09
N PRO A 26 -5.94 -7.75 16.92
CA PRO A 26 -4.69 -8.48 16.67
C PRO A 26 -4.92 -9.98 16.57
N GLY A 27 -4.40 -10.64 15.52
CA GLY A 27 -4.51 -12.10 15.33
C GLY A 27 -3.72 -12.89 16.37
N ASP A 28 -4.16 -14.11 16.70
CA ASP A 28 -3.31 -15.09 17.36
C ASP A 28 -2.60 -15.90 16.26
N PRO A 29 -1.29 -15.71 16.06
CA PRO A 29 -0.53 -16.31 14.95
C PRO A 29 -0.56 -17.85 14.97
N LYS A 30 -0.96 -18.48 16.08
CA LYS A 30 -1.07 -19.94 16.18
C LYS A 30 -2.31 -20.53 15.51
N THR A 31 -3.29 -19.71 15.13
CA THR A 31 -4.60 -20.18 14.62
C THR A 31 -4.98 -19.62 13.24
N GLU A 32 -4.07 -18.90 12.60
CA GLU A 32 -4.30 -18.24 11.32
C GLU A 32 -4.18 -19.23 10.15
N ILE A 33 -5.18 -19.24 9.27
CA ILE A 33 -5.29 -20.23 8.18
C ILE A 33 -5.26 -19.55 6.81
N LEU A 34 -5.73 -18.30 6.69
CA LEU A 34 -5.71 -17.54 5.44
C LEU A 34 -5.51 -16.04 5.73
N LEU A 35 -4.54 -15.39 5.10
CA LEU A 35 -4.31 -13.94 5.20
C LEU A 35 -4.16 -13.41 6.65
N GLY A 36 -3.68 -14.23 7.58
CA GLY A 36 -3.57 -13.84 8.99
C GLY A 36 -4.91 -13.87 9.75
N PHE A 37 -5.95 -14.44 9.14
CA PHE A 37 -7.25 -14.66 9.75
C PHE A 37 -7.40 -16.13 10.13
N SER A 38 -7.86 -16.38 11.35
CA SER A 38 -8.35 -17.69 11.75
C SER A 38 -9.67 -18.01 11.02
N VAL A 39 -10.04 -19.29 10.92
CA VAL A 39 -11.34 -19.69 10.34
C VAL A 39 -12.51 -18.98 11.03
N ALA A 40 -12.43 -18.81 12.35
CA ALA A 40 -13.40 -18.04 13.12
C ALA A 40 -13.49 -16.59 12.63
N ARG A 41 -12.35 -15.94 12.34
CA ARG A 41 -12.33 -14.57 11.80
C ARG A 41 -12.87 -14.46 10.39
N LEU A 42 -12.59 -15.42 9.51
CA LEU A 42 -13.15 -15.45 8.16
C LEU A 42 -14.67 -15.62 8.22
N MET A 43 -15.17 -16.46 9.12
CA MET A 43 -16.61 -16.59 9.36
C MET A 43 -17.21 -15.29 9.90
N MET A 44 -16.57 -14.63 10.87
CA MET A 44 -17.01 -13.32 11.38
C MET A 44 -17.03 -12.24 10.29
N LEU A 45 -15.98 -12.17 9.47
CA LEU A 45 -15.93 -11.28 8.31
C LEU A 45 -17.07 -11.61 7.34
N GLY A 46 -17.34 -12.88 7.06
CA GLY A 46 -18.48 -13.29 6.24
C GLY A 46 -19.83 -12.81 6.80
N VAL A 47 -20.03 -12.93 8.12
CA VAL A 47 -21.27 -12.50 8.81
C VAL A 47 -21.52 -11.00 8.68
N VAL A 48 -20.48 -10.15 8.62
CA VAL A 48 -20.66 -8.69 8.45
C VAL A 48 -20.61 -8.27 6.98
N PHE A 49 -19.74 -8.90 6.19
CA PHE A 49 -19.48 -8.54 4.80
C PHE A 49 -20.64 -8.91 3.89
N ILE A 50 -21.27 -10.07 4.09
CA ILE A 50 -22.41 -10.51 3.26
C ILE A 50 -23.62 -9.57 3.43
N PRO A 51 -24.07 -9.22 4.65
CA PRO A 51 -25.12 -8.22 4.84
C PRO A 51 -24.73 -6.84 4.32
N SER A 52 -23.47 -6.42 4.51
CA SER A 52 -22.98 -5.12 4.00
C SER A 52 -23.05 -5.05 2.47
N LEU A 53 -22.62 -6.11 1.77
CA LEU A 53 -22.74 -6.22 0.32
C LEU A 53 -24.20 -6.19 -0.15
N PHE A 54 -25.09 -6.86 0.58
CA PHE A 54 -26.52 -6.84 0.29
C PHE A 54 -27.13 -5.43 0.47
N LEU A 55 -26.72 -4.70 1.50
CA LEU A 55 -27.12 -3.31 1.72
C LEU A 55 -26.59 -2.37 0.63
N VAL A 56 -25.34 -2.56 0.16
CA VAL A 56 -24.78 -1.82 -0.99
C VAL A 56 -25.62 -2.10 -2.24
N TRP A 57 -25.93 -3.37 -2.50
CA TRP A 57 -26.73 -3.80 -3.63
C TRP A 57 -28.15 -3.22 -3.60
N MET A 58 -28.80 -3.21 -2.44
CA MET A 58 -30.10 -2.55 -2.24
C MET A 58 -30.02 -1.04 -2.51
N LEU A 59 -29.04 -0.35 -1.92
CA LEU A 59 -28.84 1.09 -2.14
C LEU A 59 -28.65 1.43 -3.60
N PHE A 60 -27.85 0.64 -4.30
CA PHE A 60 -27.60 0.81 -5.71
C PHE A 60 -28.91 0.73 -6.51
N HIS A 61 -29.69 -0.35 -6.33
CA HIS A 61 -30.95 -0.53 -7.05
C HIS A 61 -32.00 0.55 -6.72
N LEU A 62 -32.04 1.03 -5.47
CA LEU A 62 -32.87 2.15 -5.03
C LEU A 62 -32.39 3.51 -5.56
N ALA A 63 -31.08 3.68 -5.79
CA ALA A 63 -30.51 4.92 -6.31
C ALA A 63 -30.81 5.09 -7.81
N ILE A 64 -30.75 4.01 -8.59
CA ILE A 64 -30.97 4.04 -10.04
C ILE A 64 -32.43 3.82 -10.46
N ALA A 65 -33.35 3.68 -9.50
CA ALA A 65 -34.78 3.43 -9.73
C ALA A 65 -35.08 2.25 -10.69
N SER A 66 -34.23 1.21 -10.66
CA SER A 66 -34.42 0.01 -11.48
C SER A 66 -35.71 -0.76 -11.12
N SER A 67 -36.21 -1.63 -12.00
CA SER A 67 -37.38 -2.47 -11.71
C SER A 67 -37.19 -3.34 -10.45
N THR A 68 -35.96 -3.81 -10.20
CA THR A 68 -35.59 -4.48 -8.95
C THR A 68 -35.67 -3.52 -7.76
N GLY A 69 -35.21 -2.28 -7.91
CA GLY A 69 -35.33 -1.23 -6.90
C GLY A 69 -36.78 -0.91 -6.55
N GLN A 70 -37.67 -0.86 -7.55
CA GLN A 70 -39.11 -0.68 -7.36
C GLN A 70 -39.76 -1.86 -6.62
N LYS A 71 -39.35 -3.10 -6.91
CA LYS A 71 -39.81 -4.29 -6.17
C LYS A 71 -39.31 -4.28 -4.72
N ILE A 72 -38.04 -3.92 -4.50
CA ILE A 72 -37.48 -3.75 -3.15
C ILE A 72 -38.26 -2.67 -2.40
N GLU A 73 -38.56 -1.56 -3.07
CA GLU A 73 -39.36 -0.47 -2.51
C GLU A 73 -40.77 -0.95 -2.15
N GLN A 74 -41.49 -1.64 -3.03
CA GLN A 74 -42.81 -2.20 -2.72
C GLN A 74 -42.78 -3.17 -1.54
N ILE A 75 -41.79 -4.06 -1.48
CA ILE A 75 -41.63 -4.98 -0.36
C ILE A 75 -41.39 -4.19 0.92
N VAL A 76 -40.47 -3.22 0.89
CA VAL A 76 -40.14 -2.41 2.06
C VAL A 76 -41.33 -1.54 2.47
N ASP A 77 -42.08 -0.96 1.55
CA ASP A 77 -43.25 -0.14 1.84
C ASP A 77 -44.37 -0.98 2.48
N VAL A 78 -44.59 -2.22 2.02
CA VAL A 78 -45.51 -3.17 2.68
C VAL A 78 -45.08 -3.46 4.11
N PHE A 79 -43.78 -3.62 4.35
CA PHE A 79 -43.25 -3.77 5.72
C PHE A 79 -43.33 -2.47 6.51
N TRP A 80 -43.11 -1.31 5.89
CA TRP A 80 -43.05 0.00 6.53
C TRP A 80 -44.43 0.53 6.93
N GLU A 81 -45.45 0.24 6.14
CA GLU A 81 -46.85 0.59 6.43
C GLU A 81 -47.47 -0.31 7.50
N ASN A 82 -46.96 -1.53 7.68
CA ASN A 82 -47.40 -2.45 8.72
C ASN A 82 -46.44 -2.43 9.91
N GLU A 83 -46.69 -1.54 10.87
CA GLU A 83 -45.87 -1.34 12.07
C GLU A 83 -45.58 -2.65 12.84
N THR A 84 -46.54 -3.57 12.84
CA THR A 84 -46.41 -4.87 13.50
C THR A 84 -45.47 -5.78 12.72
N ALA A 85 -45.57 -5.81 11.39
CA ALA A 85 -44.68 -6.59 10.53
C ALA A 85 -43.24 -6.04 10.55
N LEU A 86 -43.05 -4.72 10.58
CA LEU A 86 -41.72 -4.10 10.71
C LEU A 86 -41.09 -4.45 12.05
N PHE A 87 -41.84 -4.29 13.15
CA PHE A 87 -41.38 -4.61 14.49
C PHE A 87 -41.03 -6.10 14.62
N VAL A 88 -41.88 -7.00 14.10
CA VAL A 88 -41.64 -8.44 14.10
C VAL A 88 -40.43 -8.80 13.22
N ALA A 89 -40.30 -8.22 12.02
CA ALA A 89 -39.15 -8.48 11.14
C ALA A 89 -37.82 -8.02 11.76
N PHE A 90 -37.80 -6.87 12.44
CA PHE A 90 -36.62 -6.40 13.16
C PHE A 90 -36.35 -7.19 14.45
N MET A 91 -37.38 -7.57 15.20
CA MET A 91 -37.24 -8.47 16.34
C MET A 91 -36.68 -9.82 15.90
N VAL A 92 -37.16 -10.37 14.79
CA VAL A 92 -36.66 -11.60 14.19
C VAL A 92 -35.23 -11.41 13.69
N ALA A 93 -34.89 -10.30 13.02
CA ALA A 93 -33.53 -10.03 12.57
C ALA A 93 -32.55 -9.82 13.74
N ALA A 94 -32.93 -9.05 14.76
CA ALA A 94 -32.13 -8.84 15.96
C ALA A 94 -32.00 -10.14 16.77
N PHE A 95 -33.06 -10.95 16.85
CA PHE A 95 -33.05 -12.28 17.46
C PHE A 95 -32.20 -13.27 16.67
N LEU A 96 -32.21 -13.22 15.33
CA LEU A 96 -31.36 -14.04 14.46
C LEU A 96 -29.90 -13.58 14.49
N ILE A 97 -29.61 -12.29 14.65
CA ILE A 97 -28.25 -11.76 14.85
C ILE A 97 -27.75 -12.15 16.25
N ALA A 98 -28.61 -12.03 17.26
CA ALA A 98 -28.32 -12.47 18.62
C ALA A 98 -28.10 -13.99 18.67
N ILE A 99 -28.94 -14.80 18.03
CA ILE A 99 -28.81 -16.27 17.95
C ILE A 99 -27.65 -16.70 17.06
N SER A 100 -27.35 -16.02 15.95
CA SER A 100 -26.16 -16.35 15.15
C SER A 100 -24.88 -16.00 15.91
N GLY A 101 -24.88 -14.91 16.70
CA GLY A 101 -23.83 -14.59 17.66
C GLY A 101 -23.78 -15.49 18.90
N LEU A 102 -24.92 -16.02 19.36
CA LEU A 102 -25.04 -16.82 20.60
C LEU A 102 -25.00 -18.34 20.37
N PHE A 103 -25.35 -18.86 19.19
CA PHE A 103 -25.78 -20.26 19.02
C PHE A 103 -25.11 -21.01 17.86
N VAL A 104 -24.66 -20.36 16.78
CA VAL A 104 -24.22 -21.09 15.57
C VAL A 104 -22.75 -21.53 15.61
N GLY A 105 -21.93 -20.99 16.52
CA GLY A 105 -20.52 -21.41 16.67
C GLY A 105 -20.14 -22.01 18.03
N SER A 106 -20.96 -21.84 19.07
CA SER A 106 -20.48 -21.84 20.46
C SER A 106 -20.79 -23.09 21.28
N TRP A 107 -21.81 -23.90 20.94
CA TRP A 107 -22.20 -25.00 21.84
C TRP A 107 -21.69 -26.39 21.44
N PHE A 108 -21.50 -26.65 20.14
CA PHE A 108 -21.27 -28.02 19.67
C PHE A 108 -19.83 -28.34 19.28
N VAL A 109 -18.93 -27.35 19.15
CA VAL A 109 -17.61 -27.60 18.51
C VAL A 109 -16.39 -27.08 19.28
N PHE A 110 -16.48 -26.01 20.09
CA PHE A 110 -15.28 -25.37 20.64
C PHE A 110 -15.47 -24.90 22.10
N GLY A 111 -14.81 -25.58 23.05
CA GLY A 111 -14.88 -25.33 24.50
C GLY A 111 -14.25 -24.00 25.00
N GLU A 112 -13.77 -24.00 26.26
CA GLU A 112 -13.41 -22.83 27.10
C GLU A 112 -12.64 -21.66 26.44
N LYS A 113 -11.87 -21.90 25.37
CA LYS A 113 -11.15 -20.84 24.62
C LYS A 113 -12.07 -19.75 24.04
N TYR A 114 -13.34 -20.03 23.80
CA TYR A 114 -14.26 -19.07 23.17
C TYR A 114 -14.81 -18.01 24.13
N TYR A 115 -14.76 -18.23 25.45
CA TYR A 115 -15.24 -17.26 26.44
C TYR A 115 -14.50 -15.92 26.33
N SER A 116 -13.19 -15.98 26.10
CA SER A 116 -12.34 -14.79 25.89
C SER A 116 -12.64 -14.02 24.60
N ILE A 117 -13.14 -14.71 23.56
CA ILE A 117 -13.52 -14.11 22.27
C ILE A 117 -14.90 -13.46 22.39
N TYR A 118 -15.83 -14.12 23.09
CA TYR A 118 -17.14 -13.58 23.41
C TYR A 118 -17.04 -12.31 24.28
N GLU A 119 -16.21 -12.28 25.31
CA GLU A 119 -15.99 -11.07 26.13
C GLU A 119 -15.47 -9.87 25.30
N ARG A 120 -14.67 -10.13 24.26
CA ARG A 120 -14.16 -9.09 23.35
C ARG A 120 -15.21 -8.61 22.35
N LEU A 121 -16.17 -9.46 21.98
CA LEU A 121 -17.20 -9.18 20.96
C LEU A 121 -18.52 -8.69 21.55
N ALA A 122 -18.82 -9.04 22.81
CA ALA A 122 -20.04 -8.64 23.50
C ALA A 122 -20.28 -7.13 23.43
N PRO A 123 -19.28 -6.23 23.59
CA PRO A 123 -19.50 -4.79 23.47
C PRO A 123 -19.91 -4.35 22.06
N VAL A 124 -19.41 -5.00 21.00
CA VAL A 124 -19.74 -4.66 19.60
C VAL A 124 -21.13 -5.17 19.24
N ILE A 125 -21.46 -6.41 19.64
CA ILE A 125 -22.79 -6.99 19.45
C ILE A 125 -23.85 -6.18 20.21
N LEU A 126 -23.55 -5.79 21.46
CA LEU A 126 -24.42 -4.94 22.27
C LEU A 126 -24.54 -3.54 21.65
N PHE A 127 -23.44 -2.97 21.14
CA PHE A 127 -23.45 -1.68 20.45
C PHE A 127 -24.32 -1.72 19.19
N GLU A 128 -24.17 -2.72 18.33
CA GLU A 128 -25.02 -2.87 17.13
C GLU A 128 -26.50 -3.06 17.47
N ALA A 129 -26.80 -3.88 18.49
CA ALA A 129 -28.17 -4.11 18.94
C ALA A 129 -28.81 -2.85 19.53
N VAL A 130 -28.08 -2.14 20.41
CA VAL A 130 -28.56 -0.90 21.06
C VAL A 130 -28.65 0.25 20.07
N PHE A 131 -27.66 0.41 19.18
CA PHE A 131 -27.67 1.46 18.17
C PHE A 131 -28.75 1.21 17.11
N GLY A 132 -28.96 -0.05 16.72
CA GLY A 132 -30.07 -0.45 15.85
C GLY A 132 -31.44 -0.13 16.47
N LEU A 133 -31.63 -0.45 17.75
CA LEU A 133 -32.84 -0.09 18.52
C LEU A 133 -33.02 1.43 18.64
N GLN A 134 -31.95 2.18 18.94
CA GLN A 134 -32.00 3.63 19.08
C GLN A 134 -32.35 4.32 17.76
N LEU A 135 -31.80 3.84 16.64
CA LEU A 135 -32.12 4.33 15.31
C LEU A 135 -33.59 4.08 14.93
N ILE A 136 -34.17 2.95 15.37
CA ILE A 136 -35.60 2.65 15.23
C ILE A 136 -36.45 3.69 15.97
N PHE A 137 -36.08 4.07 17.20
CA PHE A 137 -36.82 5.06 17.97
C PHE A 137 -36.72 6.47 17.40
N GLU A 138 -35.56 6.86 16.88
CA GLU A 138 -35.33 8.14 16.20
C GLU A 138 -36.13 8.23 14.88
N LEU A 139 -36.20 7.13 14.11
CA LEU A 139 -36.98 7.06 12.87
C LEU A 139 -38.50 6.99 13.10
N ARG A 140 -38.95 6.66 14.33
CA ARG A 140 -40.36 6.57 14.73
C ARG A 140 -41.02 7.93 15.04
N GLY A 141 -40.26 9.04 15.06
CA GLY A 141 -40.83 10.38 15.30
C GLY A 141 -41.59 10.53 16.63
N ALA A 142 -41.29 9.73 17.65
CA ALA A 142 -42.12 9.68 18.86
C ALA A 142 -41.70 10.68 19.95
N ASN A 143 -42.70 11.43 20.43
CA ASN A 143 -42.74 12.14 21.70
C ASN A 143 -42.04 11.34 22.83
N ALA A 144 -40.87 11.82 23.24
CA ALA A 144 -40.05 11.28 24.32
C ALA A 144 -40.66 11.42 25.74
N SER A 145 -41.95 11.72 25.89
CA SER A 145 -42.58 12.03 27.18
C SER A 145 -43.04 10.82 27.99
N LYS A 146 -42.91 9.59 27.48
CA LYS A 146 -43.41 8.38 28.17
C LYS A 146 -42.36 7.31 28.51
N ILE A 147 -41.08 7.52 28.16
CA ILE A 147 -40.01 6.61 28.58
C ILE A 147 -39.40 7.15 29.89
N LYS A 148 -39.87 6.62 31.03
CA LYS A 148 -39.23 6.83 32.34
C LYS A 148 -38.02 5.90 32.45
N ILE A 149 -36.88 6.30 31.89
CA ILE A 149 -35.58 5.78 32.30
C ILE A 149 -35.12 6.62 33.49
N GLY A 150 -35.19 6.03 34.68
CA GLY A 150 -34.72 6.65 35.91
C GLY A 150 -33.21 6.59 35.98
N TYR A 151 -32.51 7.53 35.34
CA TYR A 151 -31.16 8.00 35.71
C TYR A 151 -30.89 9.25 34.85
N PHE A 152 -30.52 10.38 35.46
CA PHE A 152 -30.48 11.74 34.89
C PHE A 152 -31.80 12.52 34.89
N ARG A 153 -32.14 12.99 36.09
CA ARG A 153 -33.14 14.03 36.34
C ARG A 153 -32.53 15.41 36.06
N LEU A 154 -32.60 15.89 34.82
CA LEU A 154 -32.53 17.33 34.51
C LEU A 154 -33.80 17.73 33.75
N ARG A 155 -34.59 18.58 34.41
CA ARG A 155 -35.94 19.03 34.02
C ARG A 155 -36.01 19.50 32.56
N GLN A 156 -36.87 18.86 31.76
CA GLN A 156 -37.55 19.50 30.63
C GLN A 156 -38.94 19.95 31.07
N LYS A 157 -39.23 21.24 30.87
CA LYS A 157 -40.59 21.76 30.66
C LYS A 157 -40.61 22.50 29.31
N SER A 158 -41.72 22.33 28.60
CA SER A 158 -42.18 23.02 27.38
C SER A 158 -41.82 22.38 26.03
N ALA A 159 -42.88 22.21 25.23
CA ALA A 159 -42.98 21.65 23.89
C ALA A 159 -42.25 22.46 22.78
N GLY A 160 -41.15 23.13 23.11
CA GLY A 160 -40.27 23.79 22.16
C GLY A 160 -39.12 22.91 21.65
N GLY A 161 -39.02 21.64 22.08
CA GLY A 161 -37.85 20.79 21.87
C GLY A 161 -37.53 20.49 20.40
N LEU A 162 -38.53 20.18 19.57
CA LEU A 162 -38.31 19.89 18.16
C LEU A 162 -38.01 21.15 17.34
N GLN A 163 -38.70 22.27 17.61
CA GLN A 163 -38.37 23.56 16.99
C GLN A 163 -37.02 24.11 17.48
N LYS A 164 -36.63 23.87 18.73
CA LYS A 164 -35.30 24.21 19.25
C LYS A 164 -34.23 23.27 18.74
N ALA A 165 -34.51 21.99 18.50
CA ALA A 165 -33.58 21.05 17.90
C ALA A 165 -33.39 21.31 16.41
N VAL A 166 -34.47 21.61 15.68
CA VAL A 166 -34.40 22.10 14.29
C VAL A 166 -33.70 23.45 14.26
N ALA A 167 -34.07 24.43 15.10
CA ALA A 167 -33.37 25.72 15.14
C ALA A 167 -31.91 25.57 15.58
N ALA A 168 -31.59 24.69 16.53
CA ALA A 168 -30.22 24.38 16.93
C ALA A 168 -29.45 23.67 15.82
N TRP A 169 -30.10 22.79 15.04
CA TRP A 169 -29.52 22.15 13.86
C TRP A 169 -29.30 23.17 12.74
N THR A 170 -30.24 24.09 12.49
CA THR A 170 -30.09 25.20 11.53
C THR A 170 -29.04 26.21 12.00
N LEU A 171 -28.91 26.43 13.32
CA LEU A 171 -27.87 27.28 13.90
C LEU A 171 -26.52 26.57 13.87
N PHE A 172 -26.48 25.25 14.06
CA PHE A 172 -25.29 24.40 13.98
C PHE A 172 -24.82 24.26 12.54
N SER A 173 -25.73 24.10 11.58
CA SER A 173 -25.45 24.08 10.14
C SER A 173 -25.00 25.45 9.66
N LYS A 174 -25.65 26.55 10.07
CA LYS A 174 -25.18 27.92 9.81
C LYS A 174 -23.84 28.22 10.50
N ARG A 175 -23.56 27.63 11.66
CA ARG A 175 -22.24 27.73 12.31
C ARG A 175 -21.18 26.91 11.59
N PHE A 176 -21.52 25.75 11.02
CA PHE A 176 -20.61 24.97 10.17
C PHE A 176 -20.36 25.65 8.82
N GLU A 177 -21.39 26.28 8.26
CA GLU A 177 -21.30 27.12 7.07
C GLU A 177 -20.49 28.38 7.38
N PHE A 178 -20.67 29.00 8.56
CA PHE A 178 -19.82 30.08 9.04
C PHE A 178 -18.38 29.61 9.24
N VAL A 179 -18.13 28.44 9.83
CA VAL A 179 -16.78 27.88 9.99
C VAL A 179 -16.17 27.56 8.62
N SER A 180 -16.91 27.01 7.66
CA SER A 180 -16.39 26.73 6.33
C SER A 180 -16.11 28.03 5.57
N VAL A 181 -17.03 29.00 5.60
CA VAL A 181 -16.87 30.33 5.00
C VAL A 181 -15.76 31.11 5.68
N PHE A 182 -15.63 31.05 7.00
CA PHE A 182 -14.54 31.65 7.79
C PHE A 182 -13.21 30.97 7.47
N MET A 183 -13.13 29.65 7.48
CA MET A 183 -11.93 28.89 7.10
C MET A 183 -11.48 29.20 5.67
N THR A 184 -12.43 29.39 4.76
CA THR A 184 -12.18 29.74 3.35
C THR A 184 -11.79 31.21 3.20
N LYS A 185 -12.49 32.12 3.87
CA LYS A 185 -12.26 33.59 3.85
C LYS A 185 -10.93 33.99 4.50
N TYR A 186 -10.51 33.30 5.56
CA TYR A 186 -9.29 33.62 6.32
C TYR A 186 -8.08 32.73 5.97
N LYS A 187 -8.16 31.90 4.94
CA LYS A 187 -7.10 30.92 4.56
C LYS A 187 -6.68 30.00 5.74
N LEU A 188 -7.52 29.84 6.76
CA LEU A 188 -7.19 29.13 8.00
C LEU A 188 -6.95 27.63 7.74
N GLN A 189 -7.61 27.06 6.72
CA GLN A 189 -7.37 25.70 6.27
C GLN A 189 -5.93 25.46 5.80
N ARG A 190 -5.30 26.46 5.16
CA ARG A 190 -3.88 26.38 4.73
C ARG A 190 -2.97 26.34 5.96
N TRP A 191 -3.22 27.19 6.95
CA TRP A 191 -2.44 27.24 8.18
C TRP A 191 -2.61 25.99 9.04
N LEU A 192 -3.84 25.46 9.16
CA LEU A 192 -4.10 24.19 9.83
C LEU A 192 -3.37 23.03 9.13
N THR A 193 -3.39 23.00 7.80
CA THR A 193 -2.65 21.99 7.03
C THR A 193 -1.14 22.10 7.28
N ILE A 194 -0.59 23.31 7.27
CA ILE A 194 0.84 23.56 7.55
C ILE A 194 1.18 23.12 8.98
N PHE A 195 0.36 23.49 9.96
CA PHE A 195 0.53 23.10 11.36
C PHE A 195 0.51 21.58 11.53
N LEU A 196 -0.46 20.88 10.94
CA LEU A 196 -0.54 19.42 10.97
C LEU A 196 0.68 18.77 10.31
N LEU A 197 1.16 19.31 9.19
CA LEU A 197 2.37 18.81 8.53
C LEU A 197 3.61 19.00 9.39
N ILE A 198 3.75 20.14 10.08
CA ILE A 198 4.84 20.39 11.01
C ILE A 198 4.77 19.39 12.17
N LEU A 199 3.59 19.26 12.81
CA LEU A 199 3.37 18.33 13.91
C LEU A 199 3.72 16.90 13.52
N LEU A 200 3.21 16.40 12.39
CA LEU A 200 3.48 15.04 11.91
C LEU A 200 4.96 14.86 11.54
N SER A 201 5.60 15.88 10.95
CA SER A 201 7.05 15.82 10.68
C SER A 201 7.86 15.74 11.96
N SER A 202 7.48 16.49 13.00
CA SER A 202 8.10 16.42 14.32
C SER A 202 7.91 15.05 14.98
N VAL A 203 6.71 14.47 14.90
CA VAL A 203 6.43 13.11 15.39
C VAL A 203 7.30 12.08 14.64
N TYR A 204 7.34 12.14 13.31
CA TYR A 204 8.17 11.26 12.50
C TYR A 204 9.66 11.35 12.89
N PHE A 205 10.20 12.57 12.99
CA PHE A 205 11.60 12.77 13.35
C PHE A 205 11.92 12.29 14.77
N ARG A 206 11.03 12.55 15.73
CA ARG A 206 11.19 12.09 17.12
C ARG A 206 11.18 10.56 17.23
N LEU A 207 10.22 9.90 16.59
CA LEU A 207 10.08 8.44 16.65
C LEU A 207 11.27 7.74 15.97
N THR A 208 11.68 8.21 14.80
CA THR A 208 12.83 7.63 14.07
C THR A 208 14.15 7.84 14.81
N THR A 209 14.33 8.99 15.46
CA THR A 209 15.49 9.28 16.31
C THR A 209 15.51 8.39 17.55
N LEU A 210 14.37 8.26 18.23
CA LEU A 210 14.25 7.36 19.39
C LEU A 210 14.58 5.93 19.00
N HIS A 211 14.02 5.44 17.89
CA HIS A 211 14.32 4.13 17.34
C HIS A 211 15.81 3.93 17.08
N ALA A 212 16.45 4.90 16.42
CA ALA A 212 17.88 4.86 16.14
C ALA A 212 18.76 4.86 17.39
N GLN A 213 18.35 5.55 18.47
CA GLN A 213 19.15 5.69 19.68
C GLN A 213 18.94 4.57 20.70
N THR A 214 17.75 3.98 20.74
CA THR A 214 17.36 3.08 21.84
C THR A 214 17.10 1.65 21.40
N GLN A 215 16.68 1.43 20.15
CA GLN A 215 16.30 0.10 19.66
C GLN A 215 17.29 -0.45 18.63
N ASN A 216 17.71 0.35 17.64
CA ASN A 216 18.69 -0.09 16.64
C ASN A 216 20.14 0.09 17.12
N LEU A 217 20.57 -0.74 18.06
CA LEU A 217 21.91 -0.67 18.67
C LEU A 217 22.96 -1.54 17.97
N GLY A 218 22.53 -2.66 17.36
CA GLY A 218 23.42 -3.65 16.74
C GLY A 218 23.79 -3.35 15.28
N LEU A 219 25.05 -3.64 14.92
CA LEU A 219 25.57 -3.55 13.55
C LEU A 219 25.16 -4.76 12.69
N GLU A 220 24.90 -5.89 13.35
CA GLU A 220 24.50 -7.18 12.79
C GLU A 220 23.10 -7.15 12.17
N ASN A 221 22.27 -6.16 12.52
CA ASN A 221 20.92 -6.04 12.01
C ASN A 221 20.91 -5.53 10.56
N GLY A 222 20.52 -6.40 9.61
CA GLY A 222 20.19 -6.04 8.23
C GLY A 222 21.30 -5.36 7.42
N ASP A 223 22.47 -5.98 7.33
CA ASP A 223 23.60 -5.53 6.50
C ASP A 223 24.17 -4.15 6.86
N GLN A 224 23.81 -3.56 8.01
CA GLN A 224 24.29 -2.23 8.42
C GLN A 224 25.81 -2.19 8.61
N GLY A 225 26.38 -3.23 9.24
CA GLY A 225 27.83 -3.38 9.37
C GLY A 225 28.54 -3.40 8.02
N ALA A 226 28.01 -4.14 7.04
CA ALA A 226 28.59 -4.20 5.70
C ALA A 226 28.53 -2.85 4.98
N PHE A 227 27.43 -2.08 5.13
CA PHE A 227 27.36 -0.74 4.58
C PHE A 227 28.32 0.24 5.28
N LEU A 228 28.50 0.12 6.59
CA LEU A 228 29.42 0.97 7.35
C LEU A 228 30.88 0.71 6.95
N GLU A 229 31.27 -0.57 6.84
CA GLU A 229 32.59 -0.98 6.36
C GLU A 229 32.84 -0.49 4.93
N PHE A 230 31.86 -0.66 4.03
CA PHE A 230 31.96 -0.14 2.67
C PHE A 230 32.12 1.39 2.70
N THR A 231 31.33 2.12 3.48
CA THR A 231 31.47 3.57 3.63
C THR A 231 32.87 3.97 4.11
N GLN A 232 33.45 3.25 5.06
CA GLN A 232 34.82 3.48 5.52
C GLN A 232 35.83 3.27 4.39
N ASN A 233 35.74 2.16 3.66
CA ASN A 233 36.63 1.87 2.52
C ASN A 233 36.51 2.92 1.41
N VAL A 234 35.31 3.44 1.14
CA VAL A 234 35.09 4.55 0.19
C VAL A 234 35.81 5.81 0.68
N TYR A 235 35.68 6.14 1.96
CA TYR A 235 36.33 7.32 2.54
C TYR A 235 37.87 7.19 2.49
N GLU A 236 38.43 6.08 2.97
CA GLU A 236 39.88 5.83 3.02
C GLU A 236 40.52 5.76 1.64
N SER A 237 39.80 5.24 0.65
CA SER A 237 40.27 5.19 -0.75
C SER A 237 40.04 6.48 -1.54
N ASN A 238 39.57 7.56 -0.92
CA ASN A 238 39.18 8.80 -1.61
C ASN A 238 38.20 8.54 -2.77
N PHE A 239 37.14 7.77 -2.52
CA PHE A 239 36.07 7.43 -3.46
C PHE A 239 36.47 6.52 -4.65
N HIS A 240 37.63 5.85 -4.58
CA HIS A 240 38.07 4.90 -5.61
C HIS A 240 37.54 3.46 -5.40
N PHE A 241 37.15 3.10 -4.17
CA PHE A 241 36.60 1.78 -3.87
C PHE A 241 35.14 1.65 -4.31
N MET A 242 34.85 0.81 -5.31
CA MET A 242 33.48 0.63 -5.83
C MET A 242 32.74 -0.59 -5.25
N GLY A 243 33.29 -1.25 -4.23
CA GLY A 243 32.63 -2.37 -3.54
C GLY A 243 32.93 -3.75 -4.10
N ASP A 244 32.51 -4.76 -3.32
CA ASP A 244 32.71 -6.20 -3.51
C ASP A 244 31.71 -6.84 -4.48
N ARG A 245 30.86 -6.03 -5.14
CA ARG A 245 29.79 -6.47 -6.05
C ARG A 245 28.68 -7.28 -5.38
N ASN A 246 28.63 -7.29 -4.06
CA ASN A 246 27.46 -7.72 -3.29
C ASN A 246 26.56 -6.51 -3.02
N GLN A 247 27.09 -5.46 -2.40
CA GLN A 247 26.43 -4.17 -2.27
C GLN A 247 26.76 -3.25 -3.44
N MET A 248 25.83 -2.37 -3.80
CA MET A 248 26.04 -1.36 -4.83
C MET A 248 26.52 -0.03 -4.23
N PRO A 249 27.34 0.76 -4.95
CA PRO A 249 28.17 1.79 -4.34
C PRO A 249 27.42 3.07 -3.91
N LEU A 250 26.29 3.41 -4.52
CA LEU A 250 25.73 4.77 -4.41
C LEU A 250 25.39 5.16 -2.97
N TYR A 251 24.84 4.23 -2.18
CA TYR A 251 24.49 4.51 -0.78
C TYR A 251 25.75 4.72 0.08
N ALA A 252 26.74 3.85 -0.05
CA ALA A 252 28.00 3.96 0.70
C ALA A 252 28.74 5.25 0.35
N TYR A 253 28.72 5.66 -0.92
CA TYR A 253 29.29 6.91 -1.40
C TYR A 253 28.59 8.12 -0.78
N LEU A 254 27.25 8.10 -0.70
CA LEU A 254 26.50 9.18 -0.05
C LEU A 254 26.81 9.26 1.45
N GLN A 255 26.92 8.12 2.13
CA GLN A 255 27.27 8.07 3.56
C GLN A 255 28.72 8.52 3.81
N ALA A 256 29.66 8.22 2.91
CA ALA A 256 31.07 8.59 3.04
C ALA A 256 31.29 10.11 3.08
N LEU A 257 30.39 10.91 2.48
CA LEU A 257 30.41 12.38 2.57
C LEU A 257 30.23 12.90 4.01
N PHE A 258 29.67 12.08 4.90
CA PHE A 258 29.40 12.42 6.30
C PHE A 258 30.19 11.55 7.28
N PHE A 259 31.02 10.65 6.77
CA PHE A 259 31.86 9.79 7.59
C PHE A 259 32.96 10.60 8.26
N ASP A 260 33.25 10.26 9.52
CA ASP A 260 34.23 10.97 10.33
C ASP A 260 34.92 9.97 11.27
N PRO A 261 36.18 9.64 10.98
CA PRO A 261 36.92 8.64 11.74
C PRO A 261 37.25 9.11 13.17
N GLN A 262 37.17 10.41 13.46
CA GLN A 262 37.41 10.94 14.81
C GLN A 262 36.15 10.92 15.67
N SER A 263 34.97 10.78 15.05
CA SER A 263 33.74 10.62 15.79
C SER A 263 33.69 9.20 16.37
N GLY A 264 33.81 9.07 17.69
CA GLY A 264 33.75 7.77 18.39
C GLY A 264 32.42 7.01 18.25
N ASN A 265 31.52 7.43 17.34
CA ASN A 265 30.25 6.78 17.06
C ASN A 265 29.80 6.97 15.59
N ALA A 266 30.60 6.48 14.65
CA ALA A 266 30.32 6.53 13.21
C ALA A 266 28.96 5.88 12.85
N PHE A 267 28.58 4.79 13.54
CA PHE A 267 27.31 4.11 13.29
C PHE A 267 26.09 4.98 13.63
N LEU A 268 26.09 5.64 14.80
CA LEU A 268 25.01 6.57 15.16
C LEU A 268 24.90 7.72 14.17
N ARG A 269 26.04 8.26 13.71
CA ARG A 269 26.05 9.29 12.67
C ARG A 269 25.42 8.79 11.37
N ALA A 270 25.79 7.60 10.91
CA ALA A 270 25.24 7.01 9.69
C ALA A 270 23.71 6.80 9.77
N LYS A 271 23.18 6.43 10.95
CA LYS A 271 21.73 6.37 11.22
C LYS A 271 21.07 7.74 11.11
N TYR A 272 21.67 8.79 11.71
CA TYR A 272 21.13 10.15 11.58
C TYR A 272 21.12 10.65 10.14
N VAL A 273 22.20 10.43 9.39
CA VAL A 273 22.25 10.75 7.95
C VAL A 273 21.10 10.06 7.21
N ASN A 274 20.79 8.79 7.55
CA ASN A 274 19.67 8.09 6.93
C ASN A 274 18.29 8.65 7.34
N ILE A 275 18.13 9.12 8.58
CA ILE A 275 16.92 9.83 9.02
C ILE A 275 16.74 11.12 8.19
N TYR A 276 17.77 11.95 8.06
CA TYR A 276 17.70 13.17 7.25
C TYR A 276 17.44 12.86 5.78
N LEU A 277 18.11 11.85 5.23
CA LEU A 277 17.87 11.36 3.88
C LEU A 277 16.39 10.97 3.71
N SER A 278 15.80 10.25 4.66
CA SER A 278 14.39 9.84 4.59
C SER A 278 13.43 11.04 4.45
N VAL A 279 13.69 12.13 5.19
CA VAL A 279 12.90 13.37 5.12
C VAL A 279 13.05 14.04 3.75
N VAL A 280 14.29 14.15 3.25
CA VAL A 280 14.56 14.71 1.92
C VAL A 280 13.84 13.90 0.83
N LEU A 281 13.91 12.57 0.88
CA LEU A 281 13.25 11.68 -0.08
C LEU A 281 11.71 11.82 -0.03
N LEU A 282 11.10 12.01 1.14
CA LEU A 282 9.67 12.28 1.28
C LEU A 282 9.28 13.64 0.67
N ILE A 283 10.10 14.68 0.89
CA ILE A 283 9.90 16.02 0.29
C ILE A 283 10.01 15.95 -1.23
N LEU A 284 11.01 15.24 -1.77
CA LEU A 284 11.16 15.05 -3.21
C LEU A 284 9.99 14.27 -3.80
N THR A 285 9.53 13.22 -3.11
CA THR A 285 8.34 12.45 -3.50
C THR A 285 7.11 13.35 -3.55
N PHE A 286 6.90 14.19 -2.53
CA PHE A 286 5.83 15.19 -2.50
C PHE A 286 5.91 16.13 -3.71
N GLY A 287 7.09 16.68 -4.00
CA GLY A 287 7.30 17.61 -5.12
C GLY A 287 7.01 16.98 -6.48
N VAL A 288 7.42 15.72 -6.69
CA VAL A 288 7.10 14.96 -7.90
C VAL A 288 5.59 14.75 -8.01
N LEU A 289 4.93 14.27 -6.95
CA LEU A 289 3.50 13.96 -6.97
C LEU A 289 2.62 15.20 -7.04
N LEU A 290 3.07 16.35 -6.52
CA LEU A 290 2.34 17.62 -6.61
C LEU A 290 2.00 17.96 -8.06
N LYS A 291 2.92 17.67 -8.99
CA LYS A 291 2.75 17.91 -10.42
C LYS A 291 1.76 16.94 -11.09
N TYR A 292 1.62 15.72 -10.56
CA TYR A 292 0.87 14.64 -11.23
C TYR A 292 -0.48 14.32 -10.59
N ARG A 293 -0.63 14.52 -9.28
CA ARG A 293 -1.82 14.17 -8.49
C ARG A 293 -2.44 15.38 -7.78
N GLY A 294 -1.80 16.54 -7.85
CA GLY A 294 -2.22 17.72 -7.10
C GLY A 294 -1.91 17.64 -5.60
N ARG A 295 -2.11 18.75 -4.89
CA ARG A 295 -1.63 18.91 -3.51
C ARG A 295 -2.24 17.92 -2.52
N LYS A 296 -3.55 17.70 -2.61
CA LYS A 296 -4.28 16.84 -1.64
C LYS A 296 -3.82 15.40 -1.72
N ASN A 297 -3.82 14.82 -2.91
CA ASN A 297 -3.46 13.42 -3.12
C ASN A 297 -1.95 13.19 -2.91
N ALA A 298 -1.10 14.19 -3.24
CA ALA A 298 0.32 14.14 -2.92
C ALA A 298 0.58 14.16 -1.41
N THR A 299 -0.13 15.01 -0.65
CA THR A 299 -0.05 15.03 0.83
C THR A 299 -0.51 13.69 1.41
N PHE A 300 -1.67 13.18 0.96
CA PHE A 300 -2.19 11.90 1.41
C PHE A 300 -1.19 10.76 1.15
N PHE A 301 -0.66 10.66 -0.08
CA PHE A 301 0.32 9.65 -0.44
C PHE A 301 1.57 9.71 0.46
N VAL A 302 2.15 10.89 0.62
CA VAL A 302 3.39 11.06 1.40
C VAL A 302 3.18 10.77 2.87
N LEU A 303 2.02 11.14 3.44
CA LEU A 303 1.68 10.81 4.82
C LEU A 303 1.58 9.29 5.03
N VAL A 304 0.87 8.60 4.13
CA VAL A 304 0.78 7.14 4.21
C VAL A 304 2.16 6.51 4.04
N ILE A 305 2.96 6.89 3.03
CA ILE A 305 4.30 6.34 2.83
C ILE A 305 5.24 6.63 4.00
N ALA A 306 5.17 7.83 4.60
CA ALA A 306 5.99 8.21 5.74
C ALA A 306 5.79 7.24 6.91
N PHE A 307 4.54 7.02 7.30
CA PHE A 307 4.22 6.27 8.52
C PHE A 307 3.93 4.79 8.30
N SER A 308 3.64 4.35 7.08
CA SER A 308 3.52 2.91 6.77
C SER A 308 4.84 2.31 6.31
N LEU A 309 5.72 3.03 5.61
CA LEU A 309 6.93 2.44 5.03
C LEU A 309 8.23 3.03 5.60
N PHE A 310 8.38 4.35 5.53
CA PHE A 310 9.68 5.00 5.76
C PHE A 310 10.10 4.97 7.23
N ILE A 311 9.15 5.19 8.15
CA ILE A 311 9.42 5.29 9.59
C ILE A 311 10.17 4.07 10.14
N PHE A 312 9.90 2.88 9.59
CA PHE A 312 10.48 1.62 10.02
C PHE A 312 11.91 1.38 9.54
N ARG A 313 12.39 2.16 8.57
CA ARG A 313 13.74 2.02 7.99
C ARG A 313 14.60 3.26 8.18
N ALA A 314 14.01 4.41 8.51
CA ALA A 314 14.73 5.66 8.66
C ALA A 314 15.82 5.62 9.74
N GLY A 315 15.57 4.91 10.85
CA GLY A 315 16.56 4.75 11.93
C GLY A 315 17.66 3.72 11.66
N TYR A 316 17.69 3.08 10.49
CA TYR A 316 18.70 2.10 10.10
C TYR A 316 19.70 2.71 9.12
N SER A 317 20.96 2.29 9.14
CA SER A 317 21.97 2.67 8.13
C SER A 317 21.95 1.68 6.96
N GLN A 318 20.94 1.79 6.10
CA GLN A 318 20.75 0.89 4.96
C GLN A 318 20.27 1.63 3.70
N ALA A 319 20.53 1.03 2.52
CA ALA A 319 20.24 1.62 1.20
C ALA A 319 18.74 1.62 0.81
N GLU A 320 17.89 0.96 1.59
CA GLU A 320 16.48 0.65 1.34
C GLU A 320 15.68 1.89 0.96
N LEU A 321 15.73 2.95 1.76
CA LEU A 321 14.92 4.14 1.52
C LEU A 321 15.29 4.87 0.22
N LEU A 322 16.59 4.99 -0.05
CA LEU A 322 17.09 5.55 -1.30
C LEU A 322 16.64 4.70 -2.48
N PHE A 323 16.72 3.37 -2.35
CA PHE A 323 16.29 2.45 -3.38
C PHE A 323 14.77 2.53 -3.63
N TYR A 324 13.95 2.53 -2.57
CA TYR A 324 12.48 2.61 -2.68
C TYR A 324 12.06 3.89 -3.40
N PHE A 325 12.70 5.01 -3.08
CA PHE A 325 12.49 6.26 -3.80
C PHE A 325 12.89 6.14 -5.27
N LEU A 326 14.13 5.72 -5.56
CA LEU A 326 14.64 5.69 -6.94
C LEU A 326 13.87 4.71 -7.83
N ILE A 327 13.57 3.49 -7.35
CA ILE A 327 12.77 2.53 -8.12
C ILE A 327 11.34 3.04 -8.37
N PHE A 328 10.74 3.73 -7.39
CA PHE A 328 9.43 4.35 -7.56
C PHE A 328 9.46 5.46 -8.61
N ILE A 329 10.44 6.37 -8.55
CA ILE A 329 10.57 7.45 -9.55
C ILE A 329 10.90 6.87 -10.93
N SER A 330 11.74 5.85 -11.03
CA SER A 330 12.00 5.12 -12.29
C SER A 330 10.72 4.53 -12.86
N PHE A 331 9.91 3.83 -12.03
CA PHE A 331 8.62 3.28 -12.43
C PHE A 331 7.66 4.38 -12.95
N LEU A 332 7.57 5.51 -12.26
CA LEU A 332 6.76 6.64 -12.71
C LEU A 332 7.24 7.17 -14.06
N LEU A 333 8.54 7.39 -14.23
CA LEU A 333 9.11 7.91 -15.47
C LEU A 333 8.92 6.93 -16.64
N MET A 334 9.08 5.63 -16.40
CA MET A 334 8.77 4.57 -17.36
C MET A 334 7.30 4.59 -17.79
N GLY A 335 6.37 4.69 -16.83
CA GLY A 335 4.94 4.82 -17.12
C GLY A 335 4.60 6.11 -17.88
N LEU A 336 5.27 7.22 -17.57
CA LEU A 336 5.14 8.46 -18.33
C LEU A 336 5.71 8.34 -19.75
N MET A 337 6.81 7.63 -19.95
CA MET A 337 7.35 7.36 -21.28
C MET A 337 6.39 6.53 -22.12
N LEU A 338 5.74 5.51 -21.53
CA LEU A 338 4.73 4.69 -22.22
C LEU A 338 3.53 5.51 -22.69
N THR A 339 3.15 6.55 -21.95
CA THR A 339 1.94 7.36 -22.23
C THR A 339 2.23 8.63 -23.02
N ARG A 340 3.40 9.25 -22.83
CA ARG A 340 3.79 10.53 -23.46
C ARG A 340 5.31 10.62 -23.66
N PRO A 341 5.87 9.86 -24.60
CA PRO A 341 7.31 9.78 -24.82
C PRO A 341 7.90 11.16 -25.15
N SER A 342 9.04 11.48 -24.55
CA SER A 342 9.80 12.69 -24.87
C SER A 342 11.28 12.50 -24.56
N LYS A 343 12.15 13.25 -25.25
CA LYS A 343 13.61 13.19 -25.04
C LYS A 343 14.00 13.42 -23.58
N LYS A 344 13.36 14.40 -22.93
CA LYS A 344 13.57 14.72 -21.52
C LYS A 344 13.21 13.54 -20.62
N LEU A 345 12.08 12.87 -20.88
CA LEU A 345 11.70 11.68 -20.12
C LEU A 345 12.65 10.52 -20.37
N GLY A 346 13.14 10.32 -21.61
CA GLY A 346 14.17 9.34 -21.92
C GLY A 346 15.41 9.52 -21.07
N ILE A 347 16.01 10.72 -21.11
CA ILE A 347 17.21 11.07 -20.32
C ILE A 347 16.96 10.84 -18.82
N LEU A 348 15.88 11.39 -18.27
CA LEU A 348 15.56 11.25 -16.84
C LEU A 348 15.34 9.79 -16.44
N THR A 349 14.65 9.00 -17.26
CA THR A 349 14.39 7.58 -16.97
C THR A 349 15.70 6.80 -16.91
N GLY A 350 16.59 7.03 -17.88
CA GLY A 350 17.91 6.39 -17.90
C GLY A 350 18.76 6.76 -16.69
N ILE A 351 18.84 8.06 -16.36
CA ILE A 351 19.61 8.52 -15.20
C ILE A 351 19.09 7.93 -13.89
N VAL A 352 17.78 8.05 -13.63
CA VAL A 352 17.20 7.58 -12.36
C VAL A 352 17.25 6.06 -12.26
N ALA A 353 17.01 5.32 -13.35
CA ALA A 353 17.18 3.87 -13.36
C ALA A 353 18.65 3.46 -13.12
N GLY A 354 19.61 4.22 -13.67
CA GLY A 354 21.03 3.99 -13.44
C GLY A 354 21.40 4.20 -11.97
N LEU A 355 20.92 5.28 -11.35
CA LEU A 355 21.08 5.53 -9.91
C LEU A 355 20.40 4.45 -9.06
N ALA A 356 19.20 3.99 -9.44
CA ALA A 356 18.51 2.89 -8.76
C ALA A 356 19.36 1.61 -8.80
N GLN A 357 19.92 1.27 -9.97
CA GLN A 357 20.81 0.13 -10.14
C GLN A 357 22.07 0.27 -9.29
N LEU A 358 22.67 1.47 -9.22
CA LEU A 358 23.83 1.75 -8.37
C LEU A 358 23.50 1.80 -6.87
N THR A 359 22.22 1.79 -6.49
CA THR A 359 21.80 1.69 -5.09
C THR A 359 21.56 0.25 -4.66
N LYS A 360 20.86 -0.53 -5.50
CA LYS A 360 20.71 -1.98 -5.36
C LYS A 360 20.66 -2.63 -6.73
N ALA A 361 21.27 -3.80 -6.88
CA ALA A 361 21.39 -4.53 -8.15
C ALA A 361 20.08 -5.20 -8.60
N SER A 362 18.96 -4.51 -8.48
CA SER A 362 17.63 -5.05 -8.72
C SER A 362 16.82 -4.21 -9.72
N MET A 363 17.41 -3.21 -10.39
CA MET A 363 16.68 -2.37 -11.35
C MET A 363 16.55 -3.02 -12.74
N LEU A 364 17.48 -3.89 -13.12
CA LEU A 364 17.51 -4.52 -14.45
C LEU A 364 16.22 -5.25 -14.84
N PRO A 365 15.58 -6.08 -13.97
CA PRO A 365 14.30 -6.72 -14.31
C PRO A 365 13.20 -5.71 -14.65
N GLY A 366 13.06 -4.65 -13.84
CA GLY A 366 12.09 -3.59 -14.08
C GLY A 366 12.34 -2.84 -15.40
N LEU A 367 13.61 -2.56 -15.71
CA LEU A 367 14.00 -1.97 -17.00
C LEU A 367 13.70 -2.91 -18.17
N GLY A 368 13.95 -4.22 -18.03
CA GLY A 368 13.63 -5.22 -19.05
C GLY A 368 12.13 -5.29 -19.35
N VAL A 369 11.28 -5.35 -18.31
CA VAL A 369 9.82 -5.30 -18.45
C VAL A 369 9.38 -4.01 -19.15
N PHE A 370 9.95 -2.86 -18.77
CA PHE A 370 9.66 -1.59 -19.44
C PHE A 370 10.02 -1.63 -20.92
N VAL A 371 11.24 -2.03 -21.28
CA VAL A 371 11.70 -2.09 -22.68
C VAL A 371 10.78 -3.00 -23.50
N PHE A 372 10.37 -4.15 -22.95
CA PHE A 372 9.46 -5.07 -23.60
C PHE A 372 8.10 -4.42 -23.91
N PHE A 373 7.41 -3.85 -22.91
CA PHE A 373 6.10 -3.22 -23.12
C PHE A 373 6.19 -1.93 -23.95
N TYR A 374 7.30 -1.21 -23.86
CA TYR A 374 7.56 -0.05 -24.70
C TYR A 374 7.77 -0.46 -26.16
N GLY A 375 8.44 -1.58 -26.40
CA GLY A 375 8.58 -2.21 -27.73
C GLY A 375 7.23 -2.64 -28.30
N ILE A 376 6.37 -3.28 -27.50
CA ILE A 376 4.99 -3.61 -27.92
C ILE A 376 4.24 -2.33 -28.31
N ASN A 377 4.32 -1.28 -27.50
CA ASN A 377 3.66 -0.01 -27.81
C ASN A 377 4.16 0.58 -29.14
N LEU A 378 5.47 0.55 -29.37
CA LEU A 378 6.08 0.99 -30.62
C LEU A 378 5.53 0.21 -31.84
N CYS A 379 5.43 -1.12 -31.72
CA CYS A 379 4.85 -1.97 -32.77
C CYS A 379 3.38 -1.63 -33.04
N VAL A 380 2.59 -1.31 -32.01
CA VAL A 380 1.20 -0.86 -32.17
C VAL A 380 1.11 0.44 -32.95
N TYR A 381 1.96 1.45 -32.64
CA TYR A 381 1.98 2.71 -33.38
C TYR A 381 2.46 2.54 -34.83
N LEU A 382 3.46 1.70 -35.07
CA LEU A 382 3.92 1.35 -36.41
C LEU A 382 2.80 0.68 -37.22
N PHE A 383 2.10 -0.29 -36.64
CA PHE A 383 1.01 -0.99 -37.30
C PHE A 383 -0.16 -0.07 -37.64
N LYS A 384 -0.52 0.85 -36.74
CA LYS A 384 -1.52 1.89 -37.01
C LYS A 384 -1.08 2.80 -38.16
N ALA A 385 0.20 3.19 -38.21
CA ALA A 385 0.74 4.03 -39.28
C ALA A 385 0.71 3.34 -40.65
N LEU A 386 0.88 2.02 -40.68
CA LEU A 386 0.79 1.23 -41.91
C LEU A 386 -0.64 1.08 -42.42
N ARG A 387 -1.62 0.97 -41.52
CA ARG A 387 -3.05 0.79 -41.88
C ARG A 387 -3.80 2.08 -42.19
N ASN A 388 -3.39 3.20 -41.59
CA ASN A 388 -4.10 4.47 -41.73
C ASN A 388 -3.25 5.49 -42.52
N PRO A 389 -3.36 5.52 -43.87
CA PRO A 389 -2.56 6.42 -44.70
C PRO A 389 -2.78 7.90 -44.38
N VAL A 390 -3.99 8.27 -43.94
CA VAL A 390 -4.34 9.64 -43.54
C VAL A 390 -3.54 10.13 -42.32
N GLU A 391 -3.29 9.27 -41.34
CA GLU A 391 -2.59 9.64 -40.09
C GLU A 391 -1.10 9.24 -40.08
N ARG A 392 -0.61 8.66 -41.18
CA ARG A 392 0.70 8.01 -41.24
C ARG A 392 1.86 8.93 -40.84
N SER A 393 1.89 10.16 -41.33
CA SER A 393 2.98 11.11 -41.03
C SER A 393 3.06 11.45 -39.54
N THR A 394 1.91 11.68 -38.90
CA THR A 394 1.80 11.96 -37.46
C THR A 394 2.22 10.77 -36.62
N LEU A 395 1.75 9.56 -36.97
CA LEU A 395 2.10 8.33 -36.27
C LEU A 395 3.60 8.00 -36.41
N LEU A 396 4.20 8.17 -37.60
CA LEU A 396 5.64 7.99 -37.79
C LEU A 396 6.48 8.99 -36.99
N ARG A 397 6.01 10.24 -36.84
CA ARG A 397 6.66 11.22 -35.95
C ARG A 397 6.61 10.79 -34.48
N GLN A 398 5.50 10.19 -34.04
CA GLN A 398 5.38 9.61 -32.70
C GLN A 398 6.31 8.41 -32.51
N VAL A 399 6.39 7.50 -33.48
CA VAL A 399 7.34 6.37 -33.50
C VAL A 399 8.77 6.88 -33.38
N ARG A 400 9.18 7.88 -34.18
CA ARG A 400 10.53 8.48 -34.10
C ARG A 400 10.81 9.03 -32.71
N THR A 401 9.83 9.71 -32.11
CA THR A 401 9.95 10.25 -30.74
C THR A 401 10.08 9.12 -29.73
N GLN A 402 9.34 8.02 -29.91
CA GLN A 402 9.43 6.85 -29.04
C GLN A 402 10.80 6.18 -29.10
N VAL A 403 11.30 5.90 -30.31
CA VAL A 403 12.62 5.30 -30.53
C VAL A 403 13.71 6.19 -29.91
N LEU A 404 13.70 7.49 -30.21
CA LEU A 404 14.71 8.40 -29.67
C LEU A 404 14.66 8.46 -28.14
N SER A 405 13.46 8.49 -27.55
CA SER A 405 13.33 8.54 -26.09
C SER A 405 13.83 7.24 -25.43
N LEU A 406 13.59 6.08 -26.05
CA LEU A 406 14.10 4.78 -25.59
C LEU A 406 15.63 4.72 -25.70
N LEU A 407 16.19 5.12 -26.84
CA LEU A 407 17.65 5.16 -27.03
C LEU A 407 18.32 6.07 -26.00
N LEU A 408 17.76 7.26 -25.77
CA LEU A 408 18.27 8.16 -24.74
C LEU A 408 18.18 7.54 -23.34
N ALA A 409 17.11 6.82 -23.01
CA ALA A 409 17.00 6.12 -21.73
C ALA A 409 18.08 5.05 -21.58
N LEU A 410 18.31 4.22 -22.60
CA LEU A 410 19.32 3.16 -22.55
C LEU A 410 20.75 3.72 -22.51
N ILE A 411 21.05 4.75 -23.32
CA ILE A 411 22.37 5.40 -23.32
C ILE A 411 22.64 6.06 -21.98
N CYS A 412 21.69 6.82 -21.43
CA CYS A 412 21.86 7.45 -20.12
C CYS A 412 21.96 6.41 -19.00
N PHE A 413 21.19 5.31 -19.06
CA PHE A 413 21.32 4.21 -18.09
C PHE A 413 22.72 3.60 -18.11
N ILE A 414 23.21 3.22 -19.29
CA ILE A 414 24.56 2.65 -19.46
C ILE A 414 25.61 3.66 -19.02
N GLY A 415 25.49 4.92 -19.43
CA GLY A 415 26.40 5.99 -19.05
C GLY A 415 26.51 6.18 -17.53
N MET A 416 25.39 6.11 -16.80
CA MET A 416 25.39 6.19 -15.35
C MET A 416 26.12 5.02 -14.69
N ILE A 417 25.88 3.80 -15.16
CA ILE A 417 26.49 2.60 -14.55
C ILE A 417 27.87 2.26 -15.10
N TYR A 418 28.33 2.96 -16.17
CA TYR A 418 29.53 2.64 -16.92
C TYR A 418 30.78 2.46 -16.05
N PRO A 419 31.12 3.39 -15.12
CA PRO A 419 32.32 3.22 -14.29
C PRO A 419 32.32 1.92 -13.50
N TYR A 420 31.17 1.58 -12.91
CA TYR A 420 30.97 0.35 -12.15
C TYR A 420 31.09 -0.90 -13.04
N ILE A 421 30.41 -0.93 -14.19
CA ILE A 421 30.41 -2.11 -15.07
C ILE A 421 31.75 -2.29 -15.81
N HIS A 422 32.47 -1.20 -16.07
CA HIS A 422 33.80 -1.25 -16.68
C HIS A 422 34.80 -1.90 -15.73
N GLN A 423 34.85 -1.45 -14.47
CA GLN A 423 35.69 -2.07 -13.46
C GLN A 423 35.25 -3.52 -13.18
N SER A 424 33.94 -3.81 -13.22
CA SER A 424 33.44 -5.18 -13.11
C SER A 424 33.99 -6.09 -14.21
N LYS A 425 34.08 -5.59 -15.45
CA LYS A 425 34.68 -6.32 -16.58
C LYS A 425 36.17 -6.57 -16.38
N GLN A 426 36.90 -5.62 -15.79
CA GLN A 426 38.34 -5.73 -15.53
C GLN A 426 38.64 -6.77 -14.45
N ILE A 427 37.89 -6.78 -13.35
CA ILE A 427 38.14 -7.65 -12.19
C ILE A 427 37.53 -9.05 -12.40
N TYR A 428 36.30 -9.12 -12.90
CA TYR A 428 35.50 -10.36 -12.95
C TYR A 428 35.26 -10.89 -14.37
N GLY A 429 35.79 -10.23 -15.40
CA GLY A 429 35.58 -10.63 -16.78
C GLY A 429 34.16 -10.40 -17.32
N GLN A 430 33.24 -9.78 -16.55
CA GLN A 430 31.85 -9.53 -16.96
C GLN A 430 31.38 -8.11 -16.61
N TYR A 431 30.65 -7.45 -17.52
CA TYR A 431 30.16 -6.08 -17.31
C TYR A 431 29.11 -5.97 -16.20
N LEU A 432 28.08 -6.81 -16.23
CA LEU A 432 26.97 -6.77 -15.27
C LEU A 432 27.17 -7.71 -14.08
N TYR A 433 28.43 -7.93 -13.68
CA TYR A 433 28.74 -8.81 -12.56
C TYR A 433 28.16 -8.28 -11.24
N ASN A 434 27.40 -9.15 -10.56
CA ASN A 434 26.95 -8.98 -9.19
C ASN A 434 26.80 -10.37 -8.58
N VAL A 435 27.45 -10.64 -7.44
CA VAL A 435 27.51 -11.99 -6.86
C VAL A 435 26.12 -12.57 -6.59
N ASN A 436 25.14 -11.73 -6.25
CA ASN A 436 23.78 -12.17 -5.95
C ASN A 436 23.06 -12.73 -7.19
N SER A 437 23.20 -12.06 -8.34
CA SER A 437 22.54 -12.47 -9.58
C SER A 437 23.37 -13.46 -10.41
N THR A 438 24.70 -13.43 -10.28
CA THR A 438 25.59 -14.33 -11.00
C THR A 438 25.60 -15.71 -10.34
N PHE A 439 25.74 -15.76 -9.01
CA PHE A 439 25.95 -17.00 -8.26
C PHE A 439 24.84 -17.29 -7.26
N TYR A 440 24.57 -16.38 -6.33
CA TYR A 440 23.78 -16.75 -5.14
C TYR A 440 22.36 -17.18 -5.47
N ILE A 441 21.73 -16.54 -6.45
CA ILE A 441 20.38 -16.90 -6.92
C ILE A 441 20.22 -18.38 -7.33
N TRP A 442 21.32 -19.10 -7.57
CA TRP A 442 21.35 -20.50 -7.97
C TRP A 442 21.74 -21.47 -6.84
N TYR A 443 22.05 -21.02 -5.62
CA TYR A 443 22.16 -21.92 -4.46
C TYR A 443 20.81 -22.21 -3.82
N ASP A 444 20.68 -23.32 -3.11
CA ASP A 444 19.46 -23.70 -2.38
C ASP A 444 19.46 -23.26 -0.92
N SER A 445 20.59 -22.75 -0.41
CA SER A 445 20.68 -22.12 0.90
C SER A 445 21.78 -21.07 0.99
N TRP A 446 21.72 -20.22 2.01
CA TRP A 446 22.82 -19.30 2.33
C TRP A 446 24.09 -20.05 2.78
N ASP A 447 23.94 -21.18 3.48
CA ASP A 447 25.08 -21.98 3.95
C ASP A 447 25.86 -22.59 2.78
N GLU A 448 25.17 -23.04 1.73
CA GLU A 448 25.81 -23.46 0.48
C GLU A 448 26.56 -22.31 -0.19
N ALA A 449 26.02 -21.08 -0.18
CA ALA A 449 26.71 -19.93 -0.73
C ALA A 449 28.00 -19.62 0.06
N LEU A 450 27.95 -19.72 1.40
CA LEU A 450 29.09 -19.52 2.29
C LEU A 450 30.20 -20.55 2.03
N GLN A 451 29.84 -21.83 1.88
CA GLN A 451 30.79 -22.92 1.63
C GLN A 451 31.24 -23.01 0.16
N GLY A 452 30.45 -22.44 -0.76
CA GLY A 452 30.71 -22.42 -2.20
C GLY A 452 31.54 -21.21 -2.60
N THR A 453 31.00 -20.40 -3.51
CA THR A 453 31.73 -19.31 -4.18
C THR A 453 32.28 -18.25 -3.20
N ILE A 454 31.68 -18.06 -2.03
CA ILE A 454 32.19 -17.14 -1.00
C ILE A 454 33.54 -17.64 -0.46
N ALA A 455 33.62 -18.92 -0.08
CA ALA A 455 34.87 -19.53 0.40
C ALA A 455 35.99 -19.51 -0.66
N HIS A 456 35.61 -19.40 -1.94
CA HIS A 456 36.54 -19.38 -3.08
C HIS A 456 36.73 -17.98 -3.67
N GLY A 457 36.41 -16.91 -2.92
CA GLY A 457 36.83 -15.55 -3.25
C GLY A 457 35.98 -14.81 -4.29
N ASP A 458 34.68 -15.11 -4.41
CA ASP A 458 33.78 -14.45 -5.39
C ASP A 458 33.61 -12.93 -5.27
N ARG A 459 34.14 -12.34 -4.19
CA ARG A 459 34.18 -10.88 -3.94
C ARG A 459 35.52 -10.22 -4.25
N LEU A 460 36.52 -11.02 -4.61
CA LEU A 460 37.88 -10.57 -4.95
C LEU A 460 38.19 -10.77 -6.44
N GLY A 461 37.50 -11.71 -7.08
CA GLY A 461 37.65 -12.04 -8.49
C GLY A 461 36.63 -13.10 -8.90
N TRP A 462 36.86 -13.73 -10.06
CA TRP A 462 36.10 -14.94 -10.41
C TRP A 462 36.47 -16.06 -9.42
N PRO A 463 35.49 -16.82 -8.88
CA PRO A 463 35.76 -17.80 -7.84
C PRO A 463 36.71 -18.90 -8.34
N ASP A 464 37.66 -19.28 -7.48
CA ASP A 464 38.63 -20.35 -7.76
C ASP A 464 37.98 -21.73 -7.57
N MET A 465 37.12 -22.10 -8.52
CA MET A 465 36.36 -23.35 -8.54
C MET A 465 36.38 -23.92 -9.95
N SER A 466 36.22 -25.24 -10.07
CA SER A 466 36.08 -25.84 -11.39
C SER A 466 34.81 -25.32 -12.09
N PRO A 467 34.82 -25.10 -13.42
CA PRO A 467 33.68 -24.51 -14.13
C PRO A 467 32.35 -25.26 -13.94
N ASP A 468 32.41 -26.58 -13.72
CA ASP A 468 31.23 -27.41 -13.50
C ASP A 468 30.65 -27.27 -12.08
N GLU A 469 31.47 -26.87 -11.11
CA GLU A 469 31.04 -26.60 -9.74
C GLU A 469 30.46 -25.19 -9.56
N ILE A 470 30.73 -24.27 -10.49
CA ILE A 470 30.24 -22.89 -10.39
C ILE A 470 28.71 -22.86 -10.55
N PRO A 471 27.99 -22.27 -9.57
CA PRO A 471 26.54 -22.14 -9.63
C PRO A 471 26.11 -21.33 -10.86
N SER A 472 25.20 -21.90 -11.64
CA SER A 472 24.65 -21.26 -12.85
C SER A 472 23.26 -21.80 -13.14
N PHE A 473 22.50 -21.08 -13.97
CA PHE A 473 21.19 -21.53 -14.43
C PHE A 473 21.25 -22.94 -15.04
N SER A 474 22.24 -23.19 -15.91
CA SER A 474 22.41 -24.48 -16.58
C SER A 474 22.74 -25.60 -15.60
N LYS A 475 23.63 -25.35 -14.63
CA LYS A 475 23.95 -26.31 -13.56
C LYS A 475 22.69 -26.62 -12.73
N TYR A 476 21.97 -25.57 -12.32
CA TYR A 476 20.75 -25.72 -11.53
C TYR A 476 19.69 -26.59 -12.22
N LEU A 477 19.47 -26.38 -13.53
CA LEU A 477 18.53 -27.19 -14.32
C LEU A 477 18.97 -28.66 -14.49
N ARG A 478 20.28 -28.95 -14.47
CA ARG A 478 20.77 -30.34 -14.54
C ARG A 478 20.60 -31.07 -13.22
N GLU A 479 20.79 -30.37 -12.11
CA GLU A 479 20.78 -30.94 -10.76
C GLU A 479 19.38 -31.02 -10.15
N HIS A 480 18.43 -30.23 -10.66
CA HIS A 480 17.08 -30.13 -10.12
C HIS A 480 16.02 -30.63 -11.09
N THR A 481 15.14 -31.50 -10.58
CA THR A 481 13.91 -31.88 -11.26
C THR A 481 12.93 -30.71 -11.36
N PRO A 482 12.02 -30.70 -12.35
CA PRO A 482 10.95 -29.69 -12.43
C PRO A 482 10.10 -29.58 -11.16
N ALA A 483 9.91 -30.69 -10.44
CA ALA A 483 9.18 -30.72 -9.18
C ALA A 483 9.92 -29.95 -8.07
N GLN A 484 11.25 -30.10 -7.96
CA GLN A 484 12.07 -29.34 -6.99
C GLN A 484 12.07 -27.84 -7.31
N ILE A 485 12.18 -27.48 -8.59
CA ILE A 485 12.13 -26.09 -9.07
C ILE A 485 10.77 -25.46 -8.71
N MET A 486 9.67 -26.16 -9.00
CA MET A 486 8.33 -25.69 -8.63
C MET A 486 8.16 -25.59 -7.11
N ALA A 487 8.68 -26.55 -6.34
CA ALA A 487 8.63 -26.52 -4.88
C ALA A 487 9.39 -25.31 -4.29
N ARG A 488 10.56 -24.96 -4.85
CA ARG A 488 11.30 -23.74 -4.49
C ARG A 488 10.43 -22.50 -4.70
N PHE A 489 9.80 -22.40 -5.87
CA PHE A 489 8.92 -21.27 -6.18
C PHE A 489 7.71 -21.19 -5.25
N GLN A 490 7.03 -22.31 -4.99
CA GLN A 490 5.87 -22.37 -4.11
C GLN A 490 6.21 -21.99 -2.66
N ARG A 491 7.31 -22.52 -2.11
CA ARG A 491 7.80 -22.14 -0.77
C ARG A 491 8.16 -20.66 -0.70
N GLY A 492 8.87 -20.18 -1.72
CA GLY A 492 9.21 -18.78 -1.87
C GLY A 492 8.00 -17.86 -1.91
N ALA A 493 7.03 -18.16 -2.78
CA ALA A 493 5.79 -17.40 -2.94
C ALA A 493 4.97 -17.39 -1.65
N THR A 494 4.82 -18.55 -1.01
CA THR A 494 4.14 -18.65 0.30
C THR A 494 4.81 -17.74 1.32
N LYS A 495 6.15 -17.71 1.35
CA LYS A 495 6.88 -16.86 2.29
C LYS A 495 6.79 -15.38 1.94
N VAL A 496 6.84 -15.01 0.66
CA VAL A 496 6.61 -13.63 0.19
C VAL A 496 5.22 -13.14 0.58
N ILE A 497 4.18 -13.97 0.38
CA ILE A 497 2.81 -13.66 0.80
C ILE A 497 2.73 -13.54 2.33
N SER A 498 3.32 -14.49 3.07
CA SER A 498 3.36 -14.39 4.55
C SER A 498 4.06 -13.12 5.00
N ASN A 499 5.12 -12.69 4.29
CA ASN A 499 5.84 -11.47 4.61
C ASN A 499 4.99 -10.23 4.33
N LEU A 500 4.07 -10.28 3.37
CA LEU A 500 3.11 -9.19 3.17
C LEU A 500 2.10 -9.13 4.32
N ILE A 501 1.62 -10.27 4.80
CA ILE A 501 0.53 -10.32 5.79
C ILE A 501 0.99 -10.00 7.22
N VAL A 502 2.16 -10.50 7.64
CA VAL A 502 2.58 -10.51 9.05
C VAL A 502 2.89 -9.11 9.64
N PRO A 503 3.47 -8.14 8.91
CA PRO A 503 3.59 -6.76 9.37
C PRO A 503 2.21 -6.10 9.28
N TYR A 504 1.44 -6.22 10.36
CA TYR A 504 0.01 -5.90 10.43
C TYR A 504 -0.37 -4.52 9.84
N GLY A 505 0.52 -3.52 9.88
CA GLY A 505 0.19 -2.15 9.43
C GLY A 505 0.25 -1.91 7.92
N GLN A 506 1.31 -2.35 7.23
CA GLN A 506 1.58 -1.90 5.85
C GLN A 506 0.61 -2.49 4.83
N PHE A 507 0.37 -3.79 4.91
CA PHE A 507 -0.44 -4.47 3.90
C PHE A 507 -1.90 -4.04 3.93
N ASN A 508 -2.40 -3.56 5.08
CA ASN A 508 -3.78 -3.08 5.22
C ASN A 508 -4.10 -1.94 4.25
N TYR A 509 -3.17 -1.00 4.03
CA TYR A 509 -3.39 0.10 3.09
C TYR A 509 -3.54 -0.41 1.65
N LEU A 510 -2.66 -1.31 1.23
CA LEU A 510 -2.74 -1.92 -0.11
C LEU A 510 -3.98 -2.80 -0.25
N LEU A 511 -4.35 -3.54 0.79
CA LEU A 511 -5.50 -4.42 0.80
C LEU A 511 -6.80 -3.62 0.70
N ILE A 512 -6.96 -2.54 1.46
CA ILE A 512 -8.13 -1.66 1.37
C ILE A 512 -8.24 -1.06 -0.03
N LEU A 513 -7.14 -0.58 -0.61
CA LEU A 513 -7.13 -0.06 -1.97
C LEU A 513 -7.47 -1.13 -3.01
N LEU A 514 -6.92 -2.34 -2.86
CA LEU A 514 -7.17 -3.46 -3.76
C LEU A 514 -8.62 -3.93 -3.68
N ILE A 515 -9.16 -4.13 -2.48
CA ILE A 515 -10.57 -4.48 -2.25
C ILE A 515 -11.46 -3.37 -2.82
N GLY A 516 -11.16 -2.11 -2.53
CA GLY A 516 -11.88 -0.96 -3.09
C GLY A 516 -11.88 -0.97 -4.62
N LEU A 517 -10.73 -1.22 -5.23
CA LEU A 517 -10.58 -1.33 -6.68
C LEU A 517 -11.35 -2.52 -7.26
N LEU A 518 -11.33 -3.69 -6.63
CA LEU A 518 -12.04 -4.88 -7.08
C LEU A 518 -13.55 -4.74 -6.92
N VAL A 519 -14.02 -4.30 -5.77
CA VAL A 519 -15.45 -4.08 -5.50
C VAL A 519 -16.00 -3.02 -6.45
N THR A 520 -15.33 -1.88 -6.57
CA THR A 520 -15.73 -0.83 -7.52
C THR A 520 -15.61 -1.34 -8.96
N GLY A 521 -14.57 -2.12 -9.28
CA GLY A 521 -14.38 -2.72 -10.59
C GLY A 521 -15.51 -3.65 -11.01
N ILE A 522 -15.99 -4.47 -10.09
CA ILE A 522 -17.08 -5.43 -10.31
C ILE A 522 -18.42 -4.71 -10.41
N LEU A 523 -18.71 -3.80 -9.47
CA LEU A 523 -19.98 -3.05 -9.44
C LEU A 523 -20.17 -2.18 -10.70
N TRP A 524 -19.07 -1.66 -11.26
CA TRP A 524 -19.08 -0.81 -12.46
C TRP A 524 -18.33 -1.42 -13.65
N TRP A 525 -18.45 -2.75 -13.82
CA TRP A 525 -17.71 -3.55 -14.81
C TRP A 525 -17.64 -2.93 -16.22
N LYS A 526 -18.73 -2.35 -16.74
CA LYS A 526 -18.72 -1.73 -18.08
C LYS A 526 -17.76 -0.54 -18.18
N ILE A 527 -17.76 0.34 -17.17
CA ILE A 527 -16.86 1.51 -17.09
C ILE A 527 -15.43 1.01 -16.86
N SER A 528 -15.24 0.07 -15.94
CA SER A 528 -13.94 -0.52 -15.64
C SER A 528 -13.32 -1.17 -16.87
N TRP A 529 -14.10 -1.91 -17.65
CA TRP A 529 -13.64 -2.56 -18.88
C TRP A 529 -13.26 -1.56 -19.97
N ALA A 530 -14.00 -0.46 -20.10
CA ALA A 530 -13.62 0.63 -21.01
C ALA A 530 -12.26 1.25 -20.60
N LEU A 531 -12.10 1.57 -19.32
CA LEU A 531 -10.84 2.09 -18.78
C LEU A 531 -9.67 1.11 -18.95
N ILE A 532 -9.91 -0.19 -18.74
CA ILE A 532 -8.90 -1.24 -18.94
C ILE A 532 -8.46 -1.27 -20.41
N ARG A 533 -9.40 -1.24 -21.37
CA ARG A 533 -9.08 -1.24 -22.80
C ARG A 533 -8.29 0.01 -23.21
N GLU A 534 -8.68 1.18 -22.72
CA GLU A 534 -7.99 2.44 -23.00
C GLU A 534 -6.55 2.47 -22.44
N ASN A 535 -6.31 1.75 -21.35
CA ASN A 535 -5.04 1.78 -20.62
C ASN A 535 -4.34 0.41 -20.61
N ALA A 536 -4.63 -0.48 -21.57
CA ALA A 536 -4.20 -1.88 -21.52
C ALA A 536 -2.69 -2.05 -21.40
N ILE A 537 -1.91 -1.31 -22.20
CA ILE A 537 -0.44 -1.42 -22.19
C ILE A 537 0.14 -1.00 -20.83
N ILE A 538 -0.33 0.10 -20.26
CA ILE A 538 0.18 0.57 -18.97
C ILE A 538 -0.24 -0.40 -17.85
N ILE A 539 -1.48 -0.92 -17.88
CA ILE A 539 -1.95 -1.92 -16.90
C ILE A 539 -1.11 -3.19 -16.98
N LEU A 540 -0.87 -3.72 -18.18
CA LEU A 540 -0.04 -4.90 -18.38
C LEU A 540 1.41 -4.65 -17.94
N PHE A 541 1.96 -3.46 -18.21
CA PHE A 541 3.27 -3.07 -17.69
C PHE A 541 3.30 -3.09 -16.15
N VAL A 542 2.31 -2.52 -15.48
CA VAL A 542 2.25 -2.53 -14.00
C VAL A 542 2.14 -3.94 -13.45
N ILE A 543 1.26 -4.77 -14.01
CA ILE A 543 1.07 -6.17 -13.60
C ILE A 543 2.36 -6.96 -13.81
N ALA A 544 2.99 -6.82 -14.97
CA ALA A 544 4.24 -7.51 -15.29
C ALA A 544 5.40 -7.01 -14.42
N PHE A 545 5.45 -5.71 -14.11
CA PHE A 545 6.49 -5.16 -13.24
C PHE A 545 6.36 -5.76 -11.84
N LEU A 546 5.19 -5.65 -11.21
CA LEU A 546 4.95 -6.22 -9.88
C LEU A 546 5.13 -7.74 -9.87
N GLY A 547 4.58 -8.43 -10.87
CA GLY A 547 4.68 -9.88 -11.02
C GLY A 547 6.10 -10.39 -11.21
N ALA A 548 6.91 -9.72 -12.03
CA ALA A 548 8.31 -10.08 -12.23
C ALA A 548 9.11 -9.99 -10.93
N TYR A 549 8.96 -8.90 -10.17
CA TYR A 549 9.67 -8.76 -8.88
C TYR A 549 9.18 -9.76 -7.85
N LEU A 550 7.87 -9.97 -7.70
CA LEU A 550 7.34 -10.98 -6.78
C LEU A 550 7.85 -12.39 -7.12
N THR A 551 7.93 -12.72 -8.41
CA THR A 551 8.48 -13.99 -8.91
C THR A 551 9.96 -14.12 -8.55
N LEU A 552 10.76 -13.07 -8.78
CA LEU A 552 12.18 -13.07 -8.44
C LEU A 552 12.41 -13.16 -6.93
N TYR A 553 11.60 -12.48 -6.12
CA TYR A 553 11.70 -12.57 -4.66
C TYR A 553 11.31 -13.95 -4.13
N ALA A 554 10.29 -14.58 -4.72
CA ALA A 554 9.94 -15.96 -4.40
C ALA A 554 11.12 -16.88 -4.73
N TRP A 555 11.71 -16.74 -5.92
CA TRP A 555 12.85 -17.54 -6.35
C TRP A 555 14.10 -17.36 -5.47
N TYR A 556 14.38 -16.12 -5.08
CA TYR A 556 15.58 -15.75 -4.31
C TYR A 556 15.47 -16.03 -2.80
N ARG A 557 14.29 -16.44 -2.33
CA ARG A 557 14.02 -16.64 -0.90
C ARG A 557 15.02 -17.54 -0.16
N PRO A 558 15.55 -18.63 -0.73
CA PRO A 558 16.48 -19.51 0.00
C PRO A 558 17.79 -18.82 0.40
N ILE A 559 18.18 -17.77 -0.32
CA ILE A 559 19.39 -16.99 -0.08
C ILE A 559 19.13 -15.87 0.92
N SER A 560 18.08 -15.09 0.66
CA SER A 560 17.72 -13.99 1.52
C SER A 560 16.21 -13.87 1.61
N GLY A 561 15.73 -13.52 2.80
CA GLY A 561 14.32 -13.27 3.07
C GLY A 561 14.06 -11.90 3.66
N GLY A 562 12.96 -11.86 4.39
CA GLY A 562 12.51 -10.67 5.10
C GLY A 562 11.61 -9.77 4.26
N TYR A 563 11.13 -8.75 4.94
CA TYR A 563 10.13 -7.81 4.43
C TYR A 563 10.71 -6.81 3.41
N ARG A 564 12.04 -6.65 3.41
CA ARG A 564 12.77 -5.66 2.62
C ARG A 564 12.53 -5.76 1.11
N PHE A 565 12.33 -6.96 0.58
CA PHE A 565 12.08 -7.16 -0.84
C PHE A 565 10.71 -6.63 -1.27
N THR A 566 9.66 -7.03 -0.57
CA THR A 566 8.28 -6.60 -0.86
C THR A 566 8.08 -5.10 -0.66
N TYR A 567 8.85 -4.50 0.26
CA TYR A 567 8.80 -3.06 0.54
C TYR A 567 9.25 -2.19 -0.64
N SER A 568 10.16 -2.65 -1.50
CA SER A 568 10.49 -1.90 -2.72
C SER A 568 9.34 -1.79 -3.73
N LEU A 569 8.34 -2.65 -3.65
CA LEU A 569 7.14 -2.59 -4.49
C LEU A 569 6.00 -1.79 -3.86
N TYR A 570 6.10 -1.46 -2.56
CA TYR A 570 5.00 -0.88 -1.81
C TYR A 570 4.55 0.48 -2.35
N MET A 571 5.48 1.41 -2.57
CA MET A 571 5.17 2.73 -3.13
C MET A 571 4.57 2.62 -4.55
N ILE A 572 5.06 1.67 -5.34
CA ILE A 572 4.61 1.40 -6.72
C ILE A 572 3.17 0.88 -6.70
N ALA A 573 2.90 -0.16 -5.90
CA ALA A 573 1.57 -0.74 -5.76
C ALA A 573 0.57 0.26 -5.18
N PHE A 574 0.95 0.99 -4.13
CA PHE A 574 0.09 2.00 -3.51
C PHE A 574 -0.25 3.12 -4.51
N PHE A 575 0.73 3.59 -5.28
CA PHE A 575 0.50 4.57 -6.33
C PHE A 575 -0.42 4.03 -7.43
N ALA A 576 -0.14 2.83 -7.94
CA ALA A 576 -0.91 2.22 -9.03
C ALA A 576 -2.36 1.95 -8.62
N PHE A 577 -2.59 1.34 -7.47
CA PHE A 577 -3.93 1.03 -6.97
C PHE A 577 -4.71 2.31 -6.63
N SER A 578 -4.09 3.27 -5.94
CA SER A 578 -4.75 4.55 -5.66
C SER A 578 -5.10 5.32 -6.92
N LEU A 579 -4.23 5.32 -7.93
CA LEU A 579 -4.51 6.00 -9.21
C LEU A 579 -5.60 5.30 -10.01
N ALA A 580 -5.59 3.96 -10.05
CA ALA A 580 -6.60 3.17 -10.73
C ALA A 580 -7.98 3.36 -10.09
N LEU A 581 -8.02 3.32 -8.75
CA LEU A 581 -9.25 3.55 -7.99
C LEU A 581 -9.75 4.99 -8.17
N GLU A 582 -8.87 5.98 -8.08
CA GLU A 582 -9.22 7.40 -8.34
C GLU A 582 -9.84 7.58 -9.73
N ARG A 583 -9.19 7.02 -10.77
CA ARG A 583 -9.71 7.11 -12.16
C ARG A 583 -11.05 6.43 -12.32
N LEU A 584 -11.23 5.26 -11.71
CA LEU A 584 -12.50 4.54 -11.76
C LEU A 584 -13.61 5.31 -11.05
N CYS A 585 -13.37 5.79 -9.83
CA CYS A 585 -14.33 6.62 -9.09
C CYS A 585 -14.67 7.91 -9.84
N ASN A 586 -13.69 8.58 -10.43
CA ASN A 586 -13.93 9.79 -11.23
C ASN A 586 -14.76 9.50 -12.49
N ALA A 587 -14.55 8.36 -13.14
CA ALA A 587 -15.34 7.95 -14.30
C ALA A 587 -16.78 7.56 -13.94
N ILE A 588 -17.01 7.07 -12.72
CA ILE A 588 -18.36 6.79 -12.18
C ILE A 588 -19.09 8.11 -11.85
N GLY A 589 -18.35 9.12 -11.37
CA GLY A 589 -18.90 10.41 -10.97
C GLY A 589 -19.30 10.47 -9.49
N ALA A 590 -19.68 11.66 -9.02
CA ALA A 590 -20.08 11.87 -7.63
C ALA A 590 -21.53 11.43 -7.38
N PHE A 591 -21.76 10.68 -6.31
CA PHE A 591 -23.11 10.32 -5.85
C PHE A 591 -23.69 11.48 -5.07
N HIS A 592 -24.96 11.80 -5.28
CA HIS A 592 -25.63 12.83 -4.49
C HIS A 592 -26.40 12.17 -3.35
N VAL A 593 -25.99 12.45 -2.12
CA VAL A 593 -26.68 11.98 -0.90
C VAL A 593 -27.18 13.21 -0.15
N PHE A 594 -28.50 13.45 -0.16
CA PHE A 594 -29.13 14.66 0.40
C PHE A 594 -28.51 15.96 -0.14
N ASP A 595 -28.37 16.06 -1.46
CA ASP A 595 -27.76 17.20 -2.17
C ASP A 595 -26.27 17.42 -1.88
N LEU A 596 -25.63 16.55 -1.10
CA LEU A 596 -24.18 16.55 -0.92
C LEU A 596 -23.54 15.64 -1.98
N PRO A 597 -22.66 16.19 -2.84
CA PRO A 597 -21.88 15.36 -3.75
C PRO A 597 -20.82 14.59 -2.94
N ILE A 598 -20.97 13.28 -2.88
CA ILE A 598 -20.01 12.35 -2.30
C ILE A 598 -19.11 11.83 -3.42
N ASP A 599 -17.84 12.17 -3.31
CA ASP A 599 -16.75 11.56 -4.08
C ASP A 599 -16.38 10.23 -3.40
N VAL A 600 -16.60 9.11 -4.10
CA VAL A 600 -16.30 7.77 -3.55
C VAL A 600 -14.82 7.62 -3.22
N PHE A 601 -13.94 8.21 -4.03
CA PHE A 601 -12.50 8.13 -3.76
C PHE A 601 -12.14 8.84 -2.44
N ARG A 602 -12.82 9.95 -2.12
CA ARG A 602 -12.65 10.64 -0.82
C ARG A 602 -13.01 9.76 0.37
N LEU A 603 -14.02 8.91 0.25
CA LEU A 603 -14.38 7.99 1.34
C LEU A 603 -13.23 7.02 1.63
N PHE A 604 -12.58 6.48 0.58
CA PHE A 604 -11.38 5.65 0.74
C PHE A 604 -10.21 6.44 1.34
N GLU A 605 -9.97 7.68 0.90
CA GLU A 605 -8.92 8.53 1.51
C GLU A 605 -9.17 8.75 3.00
N ILE A 606 -10.41 9.05 3.40
CA ILE A 606 -10.79 9.24 4.81
C ILE A 606 -10.59 7.96 5.61
N ALA A 607 -11.03 6.81 5.08
CA ALA A 607 -10.85 5.52 5.75
C ALA A 607 -9.35 5.21 5.97
N LEU A 608 -8.51 5.45 4.97
CA LEU A 608 -7.06 5.25 5.06
C LEU A 608 -6.39 6.25 6.02
N LEU A 609 -6.89 7.49 6.12
CA LEU A 609 -6.41 8.47 7.10
C LEU A 609 -6.81 8.10 8.54
N ILE A 610 -7.99 7.52 8.74
CA ILE A 610 -8.43 7.00 10.04
C ILE A 610 -7.52 5.82 10.44
N LEU A 611 -7.26 4.89 9.52
CA LEU A 611 -6.33 3.80 9.74
C LEU A 611 -4.93 4.34 10.10
N LEU A 612 -4.44 5.34 9.37
CA LEU A 612 -3.15 5.99 9.65
C LEU A 612 -3.08 6.60 11.05
N LEU A 613 -4.15 7.26 11.50
CA LEU A 613 -4.21 7.82 12.85
C LEU A 613 -4.16 6.71 13.90
N ILE A 614 -4.86 5.61 13.67
CA ILE A 614 -4.87 4.45 14.57
C ILE A 614 -3.48 3.80 14.60
N ASP A 615 -2.84 3.61 13.45
CA ASP A 615 -1.48 3.10 13.37
C ASP A 615 -0.51 4.01 14.13
N LEU A 616 -0.61 5.33 13.93
CA LEU A 616 0.27 6.29 14.59
C LEU A 616 0.16 6.28 16.11
N VAL A 617 -1.05 6.10 16.65
CA VAL A 617 -1.29 6.13 18.09
C VAL A 617 -1.00 4.78 18.75
N PHE A 618 -1.38 3.67 18.11
CA PHE A 618 -1.41 2.36 18.76
C PHE A 618 -0.35 1.38 18.23
N PHE A 619 -0.10 1.35 16.93
CA PHE A 619 0.71 0.28 16.32
C PHE A 619 2.16 0.68 16.10
N ILE A 620 2.42 1.84 15.50
CA ILE A 620 3.77 2.31 15.16
C ILE A 620 4.69 2.37 16.38
N PRO A 621 4.29 2.94 17.54
CA PRO A 621 5.16 2.97 18.71
C PRO A 621 5.58 1.58 19.16
N VAL A 622 4.64 0.63 19.22
CA VAL A 622 4.89 -0.77 19.62
C VAL A 622 5.80 -1.47 18.61
N GLN A 623 5.56 -1.25 17.31
CA GLN A 623 6.33 -1.89 16.24
C GLN A 623 7.78 -1.38 16.18
N LEU A 624 8.00 -0.09 16.44
CA LEU A 624 9.35 0.45 16.57
C LEU A 624 10.06 -0.13 17.80
N ASP A 625 9.36 -0.29 18.92
CA ASP A 625 9.91 -0.85 20.15
C ASP A 625 10.38 -2.31 20.01
N ILE A 626 9.67 -3.12 19.22
CA ILE A 626 10.03 -4.53 18.97
C ILE A 626 11.23 -4.67 18.01
N GLY A 627 11.59 -3.63 17.26
CA GLY A 627 12.74 -3.69 16.34
C GLY A 627 12.54 -4.61 15.12
N TYR A 628 11.31 -5.00 14.81
CA TYR A 628 10.93 -6.04 13.83
C TYR A 628 11.40 -5.80 12.38
N PHE A 629 11.97 -4.63 12.09
CA PHE A 629 12.27 -4.17 10.74
C PHE A 629 13.77 -4.19 10.42
N GLY A 630 14.62 -4.76 11.27
CA GLY A 630 16.07 -4.85 11.04
C GLY A 630 16.45 -5.66 9.79
N GLY A 631 15.91 -6.87 9.64
CA GLY A 631 16.24 -7.78 8.53
C GLY A 631 15.61 -9.13 8.75
#